data_AF-A0A9E1VGM7-F1
#
_entry.id   AF-A0A9E1VGM7-F1
#
_cell.length_a   1.000
_cell.length_b   1.000
_cell.length_c   1.000
_cell.angle_alpha   90.00
_cell.angle_beta   90.00
_cell.angle_gamma   90.00
#
_symmetry.space_group_name_H-M   'P 1'
#
loop_
_entity.id
_entity.type
_entity.pdbx_description
1 polymer ?
#
loop_
_entity_poly.entity_id
_entity_poly.type
_entity_poly.pdbx_seq_one_letter_code
_entity_poly.pdbx_strand_id
1 'polypeptide(L)'
;MYQNFGDWNKKINGLHQKNINSFIWEKVKLLDENNTLFTVVTDGAETKIDYFASIKIFDAAQKDCLKENYPYKQKLIKVLTAKMGNLKTKKVDYTIFN
;
A
#
# COMPACT_ATOMS: atom_id res chain seq x y z
N MET A 1 -2.88 4.27 -3.36
CA MET A 1 -1.49 4.78 -3.31
C MET A 1 -1.16 5.65 -4.52
N TYR A 2 -1.25 5.14 -5.76
CA TYR A 2 -0.99 5.91 -6.99
C TYR A 2 -1.61 7.31 -7.00
N GLN A 3 -2.92 7.43 -6.72
CA GLN A 3 -3.59 8.74 -6.70
C GLN A 3 -3.07 9.72 -5.63
N ASN A 4 -2.38 9.23 -4.60
CA ASN A 4 -1.82 10.06 -3.53
C ASN A 4 -0.34 10.41 -3.76
N PHE A 5 0.42 9.54 -4.44
CA PHE A 5 1.88 9.61 -4.48
C PHE A 5 2.48 9.49 -5.89
N GLY A 6 1.65 9.39 -6.92
CA GLY A 6 2.09 9.19 -8.31
C GLY A 6 2.62 7.79 -8.57
N ASP A 7 3.46 7.69 -9.59
CA ASP A 7 4.09 6.44 -10.00
C ASP A 7 4.94 5.82 -8.88
N TRP A 8 5.02 4.49 -8.89
CA TRP A 8 5.89 3.74 -8.00
C TRP A 8 7.36 3.88 -8.43
N ASN A 9 8.28 3.77 -7.48
CA ASN A 9 9.72 3.74 -7.77
C ASN A 9 10.15 2.39 -8.35
N LYS A 10 9.55 1.30 -7.87
CA LYS A 10 9.86 -0.06 -8.32
C LYS A 10 8.59 -0.89 -8.50
N LYS A 11 8.66 -1.79 -9.49
CA LYS A 11 7.66 -2.82 -9.77
C LYS A 11 8.36 -4.17 -9.71
N ILE A 12 7.81 -5.09 -8.93
CA ILE A 12 8.32 -6.46 -8.81
C ILE A 12 7.17 -7.44 -9.02
N ASN A 13 7.51 -8.70 -9.30
CA ASN A 13 6.49 -9.76 -9.38
C ASN A 13 5.79 -9.88 -8.01
N GLY A 14 4.45 -9.97 -8.04
CA GLY A 14 3.65 -10.16 -6.85
C GLY A 14 3.94 -11.49 -6.16
N LEU A 15 3.82 -11.52 -4.84
CA LEU A 15 4.01 -12.74 -4.06
C LEU A 15 2.77 -13.64 -4.12
N HIS A 16 1.59 -13.03 -4.22
CA HIS A 16 0.32 -13.73 -4.08
C HIS A 16 -0.28 -14.21 -5.42
N GLN A 17 0.05 -13.56 -6.53
CA GLN A 17 -0.49 -13.94 -7.84
C GLN A 17 0.48 -13.56 -8.96
N LYS A 18 0.78 -14.48 -9.89
CA LYS A 18 1.79 -14.28 -10.94
C LYS A 18 1.48 -13.12 -11.89
N ASN A 19 0.21 -12.84 -12.15
CA ASN A 19 -0.23 -11.75 -13.03
C ASN A 19 -0.42 -10.41 -12.30
N ILE A 20 -0.25 -10.37 -10.98
CA ILE A 20 -0.28 -9.15 -10.19
C ILE A 20 1.14 -8.79 -9.79
N ASN A 21 1.45 -7.50 -9.82
CA ASN A 21 2.76 -7.00 -9.43
C ASN A 21 2.66 -6.34 -8.06
N SER A 22 3.74 -6.44 -7.28
CA SER A 22 3.90 -5.56 -6.14
C SER A 22 4.51 -4.23 -6.60
N PHE A 23 3.98 -3.14 -6.06
CA PHE A 23 4.43 -1.78 -6.34
C PHE A 23 5.07 -1.19 -5.10
N ILE A 24 6.20 -0.51 -5.28
CA ILE A 24 7.01 0.02 -4.19
C ILE A 24 7.18 1.52 -4.39
N TRP A 25 6.75 2.29 -3.40
CA TRP A 25 7.08 3.70 -3.26
C TRP A 25 8.14 3.85 -2.17
N GLU A 26 9.26 4.49 -2.50
CA GLU A 26 10.36 4.80 -1.60
C GLU A 26 10.29 6.28 -1.20
N LYS A 27 10.77 6.61 0.00
CA LYS A 27 10.85 7.99 0.50
C LYS A 27 9.51 8.73 0.55
N VAL A 28 8.44 8.03 0.93
CA VAL A 28 7.08 8.59 1.05
C VAL A 28 6.90 9.27 2.41
N LYS A 29 6.46 10.52 2.41
CA LYS A 29 6.01 11.20 3.62
C LYS A 29 4.56 10.80 3.91
N LEU A 30 4.35 9.99 4.95
CA LEU A 30 3.02 9.52 5.36
C LEU A 30 2.44 10.30 6.55
N LEU A 31 3.29 10.93 7.36
CA LEU A 31 2.91 11.68 8.55
C LEU A 31 3.37 13.13 8.39
N ASP A 32 2.46 14.09 8.59
CA ASP A 32 2.79 15.51 8.40
C ASP A 32 3.66 16.07 9.53
N GLU A 33 3.47 15.52 10.73
CA GLU A 33 4.06 15.92 12.02
C GLU A 33 5.57 15.64 12.17
N ASN A 34 6.17 14.86 11.28
CA ASN A 34 7.62 14.65 11.26
C ASN A 34 8.17 14.52 9.83
N ASN A 35 9.49 14.59 9.69
CA ASN A 35 10.18 14.39 8.40
C ASN A 35 10.53 12.92 8.13
N THR A 36 9.86 11.98 8.82
CA THR A 36 10.12 10.56 8.62
C THR A 36 9.61 10.15 7.24
N LEU A 37 10.49 9.49 6.50
CA LEU A 37 10.19 8.95 5.19
C LEU A 37 10.04 7.44 5.29
N PHE A 38 9.05 6.91 4.59
CA PHE A 38 8.68 5.50 4.62
C PHE A 38 8.82 4.89 3.23
N THR A 39 9.00 3.58 3.22
CA THR A 39 8.83 2.74 2.03
C THR A 39 7.49 2.04 2.15
N VAL A 40 6.65 2.16 1.13
CA VAL A 40 5.34 1.50 1.07
C VAL A 40 5.35 0.48 -0.05
N VAL A 41 5.02 -0.76 0.28
CA VAL A 41 4.86 -1.86 -0.67
C VAL A 41 3.39 -2.23 -0.70
N THR A 42 2.80 -2.31 -1.88
CA THR A 42 1.45 -2.83 -2.08
C THR A 42 1.50 -4.10 -2.92
N ASP A 43 0.76 -5.11 -2.52
CA ASP A 43 0.62 -6.38 -3.25
C ASP A 43 -0.82 -6.90 -3.08
N GLY A 44 -1.24 -7.93 -3.81
CA GLY A 44 -2.58 -8.47 -3.65
C GLY A 44 -2.87 -9.67 -4.54
N ALA A 45 -4.10 -10.13 -4.44
CA ALA A 45 -4.68 -11.14 -5.31
C ALA A 45 -6.07 -10.68 -5.79
N GLU A 46 -6.35 -10.92 -7.06
CA GLU A 46 -7.63 -10.67 -7.70
C GLU A 46 -8.00 -11.90 -8.53
N THR A 47 -8.79 -12.79 -7.92
CA THR A 47 -9.31 -14.03 -8.50
C THR A 47 -10.75 -14.25 -8.02
N LYS A 48 -11.38 -15.33 -8.49
CA LYS A 48 -12.74 -15.72 -8.04
C LYS A 48 -12.79 -16.15 -6.57
N ILE A 49 -11.67 -16.61 -6.00
CA ILE A 49 -11.60 -17.15 -4.63
C ILE A 49 -10.82 -16.24 -3.67
N ASP A 50 -9.84 -15.51 -4.20
CA ASP A 50 -8.97 -14.61 -3.46
C ASP A 50 -9.12 -13.20 -4.01
N TYR A 51 -9.64 -12.29 -3.19
CA TYR A 51 -9.79 -10.87 -3.52
C TYR A 51 -9.32 -10.03 -2.34
N PHE A 52 -8.05 -9.61 -2.36
CA PHE A 52 -7.48 -8.80 -1.29
C PHE A 52 -6.36 -7.89 -1.77
N ALA A 53 -6.15 -6.81 -1.02
CA ALA A 53 -4.97 -5.97 -1.10
C ALA A 53 -4.19 -6.08 0.22
N SER A 54 -2.87 -6.02 0.12
CA SER A 54 -1.94 -5.99 1.23
C SER A 54 -1.05 -4.75 1.12
N ILE A 55 -0.70 -4.20 2.28
CA ILE A 55 0.18 -3.04 2.39
C ILE A 55 1.22 -3.36 3.45
N LYS A 56 2.49 -3.15 3.10
CA LYS A 56 3.63 -3.19 4.03
C LYS A 56 4.26 -1.82 4.09
N ILE A 57 4.62 -1.36 5.28
CA ILE A 57 5.30 -0.08 5.48
C ILE A 57 6.60 -0.34 6.22
N PHE A 58 7.70 0.18 5.68
CA PHE A 58 9.00 0.13 6.31
C PHE A 58 9.54 1.54 6.55
N ASP A 59 10.26 1.72 7.65
CA ASP A 59 11.01 2.96 7.89
C ASP A 59 12.39 2.92 7.23
N ALA A 60 13.16 4.00 7.41
CA ALA A 60 14.52 4.08 6.88
C ALA A 60 15.46 2.98 7.40
N ALA A 61 15.17 2.41 8.57
CA ALA A 61 15.91 1.30 9.16
C ALA A 61 15.36 -0.08 8.75
N GLN A 62 14.45 -0.13 7.76
CA GLN A 62 13.78 -1.33 7.26
C GLN A 62 12.96 -2.07 8.33
N LYS A 63 12.51 -1.38 9.37
CA LYS A 63 11.61 -1.97 10.37
C LYS A 63 10.19 -1.96 9.86
N ASP A 64 9.48 -3.07 10.04
CA ASP A 64 8.04 -3.16 9.76
C ASP A 64 7.27 -2.22 10.69
N CYS A 65 6.70 -1.16 10.10
CA CYS A 65 5.97 -0.12 10.81
C CYS A 65 4.55 -0.53 11.23
N LEU A 66 4.05 -1.67 10.76
CA LEU A 66 2.74 -2.21 11.12
C LEU A 66 2.85 -3.32 12.18
N LYS A 67 4.07 -3.75 12.51
CA LYS A 67 4.36 -4.68 13.61
C LYS A 67 3.91 -4.12 14.96
N GLU A 68 3.56 -5.01 15.87
CA GLU A 68 3.25 -4.67 17.26
C GLU A 68 4.34 -3.79 17.89
N ASN A 69 3.91 -2.80 18.69
CA ASN A 69 4.77 -1.83 19.38
C ASN A 69 5.56 -0.84 18.49
N TYR A 70 5.33 -0.79 17.18
CA TYR A 70 5.92 0.29 16.37
C TYR A 70 5.32 1.66 16.77
N PRO A 71 6.13 2.68 17.09
CA PRO A 71 5.66 3.94 17.70
C PRO A 71 4.55 4.65 16.93
N TYR A 72 4.55 4.55 15.60
CA TYR A 72 3.59 5.24 14.73
C TYR A 72 2.53 4.32 14.13
N LYS A 73 2.44 3.05 14.53
CA LYS A 73 1.55 2.05 13.91
C LYS A 73 0.13 2.57 13.75
N GLN A 74 -0.48 3.04 14.83
CA GLN A 74 -1.88 3.48 14.82
C GLN A 74 -2.10 4.74 13.96
N LYS A 75 -1.11 5.65 13.96
CA LYS A 75 -1.17 6.86 13.13
C LYS A 75 -1.07 6.51 11.64
N LEU A 76 -0.16 5.60 11.29
CA LEU A 76 -0.01 5.10 9.92
C LEU A 76 -1.28 4.39 9.43
N ILE A 77 -1.88 3.53 10.26
CA ILE A 77 -3.17 2.88 9.95
C ILE A 77 -4.25 3.94 9.71
N LYS A 78 -4.36 4.94 10.59
CA LYS A 78 -5.35 6.02 10.44
C LYS A 78 -5.17 6.79 9.13
N VAL A 79 -3.93 7.15 8.77
CA VAL A 79 -3.63 7.83 7.50
C VAL A 79 -4.01 6.97 6.30
N LEU A 80 -3.63 5.69 6.29
CA LEU A 80 -3.97 4.77 5.21
C LEU A 80 -5.49 4.64 5.05
N THR A 81 -6.21 4.38 6.15
CA THR A 81 -7.66 4.21 6.14
C THR A 81 -8.37 5.48 5.65
N ALA A 82 -7.93 6.66 6.10
CA ALA A 82 -8.48 7.93 5.62
C ALA A 82 -8.26 8.11 4.11
N LYS A 83 -7.04 7.83 3.61
CA LYS A 83 -6.72 7.92 2.18
C LYS A 83 -7.50 6.93 1.32
N MET A 84 -7.79 5.73 1.84
CA MET A 84 -8.61 4.73 1.15
C MET A 84 -10.09 5.09 1.17
N GLY A 85 -10.62 5.58 2.29
CA GLY A 85 -12.03 5.97 2.43
C GLY A 85 -12.43 7.19 1.59
N ASN A 86 -11.47 8.06 1.26
CA ASN A 86 -11.71 9.23 0.40
C ASN A 86 -11.79 8.92 -1.10
N LEU A 87 -11.60 7.65 -1.49
CA LEU A 87 -11.76 7.23 -2.87
C LEU A 87 -13.26 7.15 -3.20
N LYS A 88 -13.78 8.07 -4.03
CA LYS A 88 -15.11 7.92 -4.63
C LYS A 88 -15.17 6.54 -5.30
N THR A 89 -16.14 5.72 -4.92
CA THR A 89 -16.34 4.37 -5.45
C THR A 89 -16.57 4.45 -6.96
N LYS A 90 -15.52 4.29 -7.77
CA LYS A 90 -15.69 3.88 -9.15
C LYS A 90 -16.16 2.43 -9.13
N LYS A 91 -17.20 2.12 -9.90
CA LYS A 91 -17.67 0.74 -10.12
C LYS A 91 -16.48 -0.15 -10.44
N VAL A 92 -16.38 -1.28 -9.75
CA VAL A 92 -15.44 -2.35 -10.09
C VAL A 92 -15.74 -2.79 -11.53
N ASP A 93 -14.74 -2.74 -12.40
CA ASP A 93 -14.87 -3.18 -13.77
C ASP A 93 -14.51 -4.66 -13.86
N TYR A 94 -15.52 -5.53 -13.82
CA TYR A 94 -15.35 -6.97 -13.87
C TYR A 94 -14.91 -7.50 -15.25
N THR A 95 -14.82 -6.65 -16.28
CA THR A 95 -14.39 -7.08 -17.62
C THR A 95 -12.92 -7.52 -17.66
N ILE A 96 -12.11 -7.11 -16.67
CA ILE A 96 -10.70 -7.52 -16.54
C ILE A 96 -10.48 -9.01 -16.23
N PHE A 97 -11.54 -9.75 -15.89
CA PHE A 97 -11.47 -11.18 -15.59
C PHE A 97 -11.98 -12.07 -16.74
N ASN A 98 -12.42 -11.49 -17.86
CA ASN A 98 -12.93 -12.22 -19.03
C ASN A 98 -11.96 -12.18 -20.20
#